data_AF-A0A1F7SY45-F1
#
_entry.id   AF-A0A1F7SY45-F1
#
_cell.length_a   1.000
_cell.length_b   1.000
_cell.length_c   1.000
_cell.angle_alpha   90.00
_cell.angle_beta   90.00
_cell.angle_gamma   90.00
#
_symmetry.space_group_name_H-M   'P 1'
#
loop_
_entity.id
_entity.type
_entity.pdbx_description
1 polymer ?
#
loop_
_entity_poly.entity_id
_entity_poly.type
_entity_poly.pdbx_seq_one_letter_code
_entity_poly.pdbx_strand_id
1 'polypeptide(L)'
;MIRVRLSAQPIETIPSFVAVTAFAQEEIPLRGLAGRLDSLLGGEASRMIEEGRLSGRWNSQALIASRGRVVPSFVLFAGLGSAQGLTLSALSLRVEKIVDRLLRTSARSISMAVIRKETRGAGFPAIAAETFQGALRALSGSPLDLDLTMCEPDPACYPELVAVAERTVFRRPEERGVSLEVEV
;
A
#
# COMPACT_ATOMS: atom_id res chain seq x y z
N MET A 1 -5.85 -2.83 18.64
CA MET A 1 -6.83 -1.90 18.03
C MET A 1 -6.26 -1.42 16.71
N ILE A 2 -7.04 -1.48 15.64
CA ILE A 2 -6.66 -1.03 14.30
C ILE A 2 -7.43 0.25 14.02
N ARG A 3 -6.72 1.35 13.81
CA ARG A 3 -7.31 2.60 13.32
C ARG A 3 -7.05 2.71 11.83
N VAL A 4 -8.11 2.87 11.06
CA VAL A 4 -8.04 3.13 9.63
C VAL A 4 -8.39 4.59 9.38
N ARG A 5 -7.53 5.28 8.62
CA ARG A 5 -7.77 6.62 8.10
C ARG A 5 -7.85 6.59 6.58
N LEU A 6 -8.72 7.40 6.01
CA LEU A 6 -8.72 7.69 4.58
C LEU A 6 -8.26 9.12 4.36
N SER A 7 -7.36 9.32 3.41
CA SER A 7 -6.87 10.65 3.05
C SER A 7 -6.87 10.87 1.55
N ALA A 8 -7.29 12.07 1.14
CA ALA A 8 -7.19 12.56 -0.23
C ALA A 8 -5.80 13.15 -0.53
N GLN A 9 -4.87 13.13 0.42
CA GLN A 9 -3.52 13.64 0.19
C GLN A 9 -2.61 12.57 -0.47
N PRO A 10 -1.57 12.97 -1.21
CA PRO A 10 -0.56 12.06 -1.71
C PRO A 10 0.17 11.33 -0.58
N ILE A 11 0.50 10.05 -0.78
CA ILE A 11 1.13 9.21 0.26
C ILE A 11 2.45 9.79 0.81
N GLU A 12 3.19 10.55 0.01
CA GLU A 12 4.43 11.22 0.41
C GLU A 12 4.23 12.34 1.45
N THR A 13 3.01 12.84 1.64
CA THR A 13 2.68 13.87 2.64
C THR A 13 2.04 13.31 3.90
N ILE A 14 1.75 12.01 3.93
CA ILE A 14 1.03 11.38 5.04
C ILE A 14 1.98 11.06 6.19
N PRO A 15 1.70 11.53 7.42
CA PRO A 15 2.42 11.11 8.62
C PRO A 15 2.26 9.60 8.85
N SER A 16 3.32 8.85 8.60
CA SER A 16 3.40 7.42 8.91
C SER A 16 4.83 6.97 9.19
N PHE A 17 4.99 5.80 9.81
CA PHE A 17 6.31 5.21 9.97
C PHE A 17 6.82 4.67 8.62
N VAL A 18 5.97 3.97 7.87
CA VAL A 18 6.31 3.42 6.55
C VAL A 18 5.20 3.70 5.54
N ALA A 19 5.56 4.25 4.38
CA ALA A 19 4.73 4.25 3.19
C ALA A 19 5.00 3.00 2.34
N VAL A 20 3.94 2.30 1.93
CA VAL A 20 4.03 1.11 1.09
C VAL A 20 3.74 1.46 -0.35
N THR A 21 4.68 1.16 -1.24
CA THR A 21 4.50 1.19 -2.69
C THR A 21 4.83 -0.17 -3.28
N ALA A 22 4.24 -0.47 -4.44
CA ALA A 22 4.42 -1.76 -5.08
C ALA A 22 4.48 -1.63 -6.61
N PHE A 23 5.26 -2.50 -7.25
CA PHE A 23 5.52 -2.47 -8.68
C PHE A 23 5.72 -3.88 -9.25
N ALA A 24 5.32 -4.10 -10.49
CA ALA A 24 5.50 -5.36 -11.20
C ALA A 24 6.85 -5.41 -11.96
N GLN A 25 7.23 -6.61 -12.42
CA GLN A 25 8.48 -6.80 -13.19
C GLN A 25 8.52 -5.97 -14.48
N GLU A 26 7.35 -5.82 -15.11
CA GLU A 26 7.15 -5.11 -16.37
C GLU A 26 7.20 -3.57 -16.19
N GLU A 27 7.32 -3.07 -14.96
CA GLU A 27 7.37 -1.65 -14.62
C GLU A 27 8.78 -1.18 -14.27
N ILE A 28 9.78 -1.78 -14.92
CA ILE A 28 11.17 -1.34 -14.87
C ILE A 28 11.46 -0.70 -16.24
N PRO A 29 11.88 0.59 -16.29
CA PRO A 29 12.15 1.50 -15.17
C PRO A 29 10.88 1.90 -14.40
N LEU A 30 11.03 2.24 -13.11
CA LEU A 30 9.92 2.55 -12.19
C LEU A 30 9.05 3.70 -12.74
N ARG A 31 7.72 3.49 -12.74
CA ARG A 31 6.71 4.48 -13.19
C ARG A 31 5.62 4.67 -12.14
N GLY A 32 4.73 5.65 -12.39
CA GLY A 32 3.59 5.94 -11.53
C GLY A 32 4.03 6.30 -10.10
N LEU A 33 3.33 5.77 -9.11
CA LEU A 33 3.62 6.04 -7.70
C LEU A 33 5.03 5.59 -7.28
N ALA A 34 5.46 4.38 -7.69
CA ALA A 34 6.79 3.88 -7.37
C ALA A 34 7.89 4.77 -7.96
N GLY A 35 7.76 5.16 -9.23
CA GLY A 35 8.70 6.10 -9.86
C GLY A 35 8.71 7.48 -9.21
N ARG A 36 7.55 8.01 -8.84
CA ARG A 36 7.45 9.31 -8.14
C ARG A 36 8.15 9.27 -6.78
N LEU A 37 7.87 8.26 -5.96
CA LEU A 37 8.51 8.10 -4.65
C LEU A 37 10.01 7.88 -4.78
N ASP A 38 10.45 7.09 -5.75
CA ASP A 38 11.88 6.87 -5.97
C ASP A 38 12.59 8.17 -6.38
N SER A 39 11.99 8.97 -7.27
CA SER A 39 12.50 10.29 -7.64
C SER A 39 12.65 11.21 -6.43
N LEU A 40 11.63 11.29 -5.58
CA LEU A 40 11.69 12.05 -4.32
C LEU A 40 12.80 11.53 -3.39
N LEU A 41 13.06 10.22 -3.39
CA LEU A 41 14.14 9.59 -2.60
C LEU A 41 15.52 9.64 -3.28
N GLY A 42 15.64 10.27 -4.45
CA GLY A 42 16.92 10.41 -5.16
C GLY A 42 17.36 9.16 -5.92
N GLY A 43 16.41 8.37 -6.41
CA GLY A 43 16.69 7.22 -7.29
C GLY A 43 17.35 6.05 -6.57
N GLU A 44 17.17 5.91 -5.25
CA GLU A 44 17.79 4.83 -4.48
C GLU A 44 17.21 3.45 -4.85
N ALA A 45 15.90 3.35 -5.11
CA ALA A 45 15.29 2.11 -5.59
C ALA A 45 15.73 1.78 -7.02
N SER A 46 15.80 2.78 -7.91
CA SER A 46 16.32 2.58 -9.28
C SER A 46 17.77 2.09 -9.28
N ARG A 47 18.66 2.66 -8.45
CA ARG A 47 20.03 2.16 -8.29
C ARG A 47 20.07 0.72 -7.76
N MET A 48 19.22 0.38 -6.79
CA MET A 48 19.10 -1.01 -6.32
C MET A 48 18.62 -1.97 -7.42
N ILE A 49 17.80 -1.51 -8.36
CA ILE A 49 17.38 -2.30 -9.53
C ILE A 49 18.54 -2.51 -10.49
N GLU A 50 19.30 -1.45 -10.79
CA GLU A 50 20.52 -1.52 -11.62
C GLU A 50 21.58 -2.46 -11.02
N GLU A 51 21.73 -2.45 -9.69
CA GLU A 51 22.61 -3.35 -8.93
C GLU A 51 22.06 -4.79 -8.79
N GLY A 52 20.83 -5.07 -9.27
CA GLY A 52 20.19 -6.39 -9.16
C GLY A 52 19.71 -6.77 -7.76
N ARG A 53 19.66 -5.80 -6.83
CA ARG A 53 19.24 -5.99 -5.41
C ARG A 53 17.74 -5.79 -5.19
N LEU A 54 17.07 -5.14 -6.12
CA LEU A 54 15.63 -4.94 -6.13
C LEU A 54 15.09 -5.31 -7.52
N SER A 55 13.91 -5.91 -7.55
CA SER A 55 13.22 -6.27 -8.79
C SER A 55 11.72 -6.22 -8.57
N GLY A 56 10.93 -6.23 -9.64
CA GLY A 56 9.48 -6.36 -9.53
C GLY A 56 9.02 -7.78 -9.19
N ARG A 57 9.93 -8.74 -8.94
CA ARG A 57 9.57 -10.14 -8.63
C ARG A 57 8.87 -10.24 -7.29
N TRP A 58 8.01 -11.25 -7.17
CA TRP A 58 7.41 -11.58 -5.87
C TRP A 58 8.50 -11.82 -4.83
N ASN A 59 8.30 -11.30 -3.61
CA ASN A 59 9.26 -11.29 -2.50
C ASN A 59 10.51 -10.43 -2.65
N SER A 60 10.72 -9.74 -3.78
CA SER A 60 11.76 -8.72 -3.87
C SER A 60 11.27 -7.43 -3.20
N GLN A 61 11.98 -6.95 -2.18
CA GLN A 61 11.55 -5.79 -1.40
C GLN A 61 12.76 -4.95 -0.97
N ALA A 62 12.58 -3.63 -0.89
CA ALA A 62 13.55 -2.71 -0.31
C ALA A 62 12.85 -1.72 0.60
N LEU A 63 13.35 -1.55 1.82
CA LEU A 63 12.91 -0.53 2.75
C LEU A 63 13.94 0.61 2.73
N ILE A 64 13.53 1.78 2.24
CA ILE A 64 14.42 2.93 2.03
C ILE A 64 14.06 4.01 3.04
N ALA A 65 15.05 4.51 3.79
CA ALA A 65 14.85 5.61 4.71
C ALA A 65 14.56 6.91 3.94
N SER A 66 13.53 7.65 4.34
CA SER A 66 13.15 8.88 3.64
C SER A 66 14.16 10.01 3.81
N ARG A 67 14.86 10.03 4.96
CA ARG A 67 15.80 11.09 5.36
C ARG A 67 15.15 12.49 5.26
N GLY A 68 13.85 12.58 5.55
CA GLY A 68 13.08 13.83 5.51
C GLY A 68 12.68 14.31 4.10
N ARG A 69 12.94 13.53 3.05
CA ARG A 69 12.55 13.90 1.67
C ARG A 69 11.05 13.71 1.39
N VAL A 70 10.42 12.83 2.16
CA VAL A 70 8.97 12.64 2.23
C VAL A 70 8.59 12.55 3.71
N VAL A 71 7.31 12.77 4.02
CA VAL A 71 6.81 12.76 5.41
C VAL A 71 6.95 11.39 6.08
N PRO A 72 6.63 10.24 5.43
CA PRO A 72 6.90 8.93 6.00
C PRO A 72 8.38 8.73 6.36
N SER A 73 8.70 8.09 7.50
CA SER A 73 10.10 7.82 7.88
C SER A 73 10.81 6.85 6.95
N PHE A 74 10.06 5.90 6.37
CA PHE A 74 10.55 4.91 5.41
C PHE A 74 9.56 4.73 4.26
N VAL A 75 10.07 4.26 3.12
CA VAL A 75 9.27 3.82 1.98
C VAL A 75 9.64 2.38 1.64
N LEU A 76 8.65 1.50 1.66
CA LEU A 76 8.78 0.11 1.23
C LEU A 76 8.46 0.00 -0.26
N PHE A 77 9.43 -0.42 -1.06
CA PHE A 77 9.25 -0.81 -2.45
C PHE A 77 9.06 -2.33 -2.52
N ALA A 78 7.86 -2.79 -2.84
CA ALA A 78 7.53 -4.21 -2.91
C ALA A 78 7.27 -4.70 -4.34
N GLY A 79 7.95 -5.78 -4.73
CA GLY A 79 7.71 -6.46 -5.99
C GLY A 79 6.40 -7.26 -5.96
N LEU A 80 5.52 -7.00 -6.92
CA LEU A 80 4.24 -7.69 -7.06
C LEU A 80 4.37 -8.99 -7.84
N GLY A 81 5.46 -9.27 -8.53
CA GLY A 81 5.59 -10.36 -9.50
C GLY A 81 5.26 -9.89 -10.92
N SER A 82 4.95 -10.83 -11.82
CA SER A 82 4.49 -10.49 -13.16
C SER A 82 3.08 -9.89 -13.14
N ALA A 83 2.89 -8.81 -13.88
CA ALA A 83 1.59 -8.17 -14.09
C ALA A 83 0.58 -9.12 -14.76
N GLN A 84 1.03 -9.99 -15.67
CA GLN A 84 0.13 -10.93 -16.36
C GLN A 84 -0.53 -11.95 -15.42
N GLY A 85 0.12 -12.26 -14.30
CA GLY A 85 -0.38 -13.18 -13.28
C GLY A 85 -1.05 -12.49 -12.09
N LEU A 86 -1.33 -11.18 -12.16
CA LEU A 86 -1.95 -10.45 -11.06
C LEU A 86 -3.47 -10.39 -11.27
N THR A 87 -4.19 -11.36 -10.70
CA THR A 87 -5.65 -11.31 -10.55
C THR A 87 -6.05 -10.49 -9.31
N LEU A 88 -7.32 -10.12 -9.19
CA LEU A 88 -7.86 -9.44 -8.00
C LEU A 88 -7.58 -10.24 -6.70
N SER A 89 -7.87 -11.54 -6.70
CA SER A 89 -7.59 -12.39 -5.53
C SER A 89 -6.09 -12.51 -5.23
N ALA A 90 -5.26 -12.57 -6.28
CA ALA A 90 -3.81 -12.58 -6.11
C ALA A 90 -3.30 -11.25 -5.53
N LEU A 91 -3.88 -10.11 -5.90
CA LEU A 91 -3.55 -8.80 -5.34
C LEU A 91 -3.81 -8.77 -3.83
N SER A 92 -5.01 -9.18 -3.41
CA SER A 92 -5.42 -9.29 -2.01
C SER A 92 -4.40 -10.06 -1.16
N LEU A 93 -4.02 -11.25 -1.61
CA LEU A 93 -3.05 -12.10 -0.93
C LEU A 93 -1.64 -11.51 -0.93
N ARG A 94 -1.23 -10.86 -2.04
CA ARG A 94 0.07 -10.20 -2.13
C ARG A 94 0.17 -9.02 -1.16
N VAL A 95 -0.86 -8.19 -1.10
CA VAL A 95 -0.92 -7.06 -0.15
C VAL A 95 -0.86 -7.56 1.28
N GLU A 96 -1.65 -8.57 1.63
CA GLU A 96 -1.62 -9.19 2.95
C GLU A 96 -0.20 -9.64 3.34
N LYS A 97 0.48 -10.37 2.45
CA LYS A 97 1.86 -10.85 2.72
C LYS A 97 2.91 -9.74 2.72
N ILE A 98 2.68 -8.63 2.02
CA ILE A 98 3.58 -7.45 2.07
C ILE A 98 3.41 -6.78 3.44
N VAL A 99 2.18 -6.53 3.87
CA VAL A 99 1.88 -5.88 5.15
C VAL A 99 2.29 -6.77 6.32
N ASP A 100 2.00 -8.08 6.31
CA ASP A 100 2.42 -9.01 7.37
C ASP A 100 3.93 -8.98 7.60
N ARG A 101 4.72 -8.94 6.51
CA ARG A 101 6.18 -8.81 6.60
C ARG A 101 6.62 -7.48 7.18
N LEU A 102 5.94 -6.40 6.82
CA LEU A 102 6.21 -5.09 7.38
C LEU A 102 5.88 -5.03 8.87
N LEU A 103 4.79 -5.65 9.32
CA LEU A 103 4.43 -5.68 10.74
C LEU A 103 5.46 -6.41 11.61
N ARG A 104 6.21 -7.37 11.04
CA ARG A 104 7.33 -8.04 11.72
C ARG A 104 8.50 -7.10 12.01
N THR A 105 8.58 -5.93 11.38
CA THR A 105 9.59 -4.90 11.68
C THR A 105 9.16 -3.94 12.79
N SER A 106 8.07 -4.26 13.51
CA SER A 106 7.46 -3.41 14.55
C SER A 106 6.88 -2.08 14.03
N ALA A 107 6.66 -1.95 12.72
CA ALA A 107 5.97 -0.82 12.14
C ALA A 107 4.53 -0.75 12.67
N ARG A 108 4.19 0.38 13.33
CA ARG A 108 2.85 0.59 13.90
C ARG A 108 1.97 1.55 13.10
N SER A 109 2.57 2.36 12.24
CA SER A 109 1.86 3.33 11.43
C SER A 109 2.26 3.16 9.97
N ILE A 110 1.29 2.79 9.13
CA ILE A 110 1.50 2.43 7.74
C ILE A 110 0.62 3.34 6.88
N SER A 111 1.17 3.91 5.82
CA SER A 111 0.39 4.52 4.75
C SER A 111 0.53 3.70 3.47
N MET A 112 -0.54 3.60 2.67
CA MET A 112 -0.49 2.97 1.35
C MET A 112 -1.52 3.59 0.41
N ALA A 113 -1.19 3.61 -0.87
CA ALA A 113 -2.15 3.95 -1.91
C ALA A 113 -2.81 2.70 -2.47
N VAL A 114 -3.97 2.85 -3.12
CA VAL A 114 -4.58 1.76 -3.89
C VAL A 114 -3.61 1.33 -4.99
N ILE A 115 -3.28 0.03 -5.02
CA ILE A 115 -2.32 -0.51 -6.00
C ILE A 115 -3.06 -0.66 -7.34
N ARG A 116 -3.12 0.44 -8.09
CA ARG A 116 -3.70 0.50 -9.43
C ARG A 116 -2.77 -0.22 -10.40
N LYS A 117 -3.08 -1.48 -10.69
CA LYS A 117 -2.56 -2.19 -11.87
C LYS A 117 -3.73 -2.52 -12.77
N GLU A 118 -3.45 -2.67 -14.06
CA GLU A 118 -4.40 -3.19 -15.04
C GLU A 118 -4.72 -4.67 -14.74
N THR A 119 -5.40 -4.93 -13.63
CA THR A 119 -6.19 -6.14 -13.45
C THR A 119 -7.27 -6.08 -14.53
N ARG A 120 -7.09 -6.90 -15.59
CA ARG A 120 -7.93 -6.91 -16.80
C ARG A 120 -9.41 -6.69 -16.49
N GLY A 121 -9.95 -5.53 -16.87
CA GLY A 121 -11.38 -5.21 -16.80
C GLY A 121 -11.94 -4.89 -15.42
N ALA A 122 -11.13 -4.86 -14.36
CA ALA A 122 -11.60 -4.50 -13.03
C ALA A 122 -11.60 -2.97 -12.84
N GLY A 123 -12.75 -2.41 -12.45
CA GLY A 123 -12.85 -1.01 -12.06
C GLY A 123 -12.13 -0.72 -10.74
N PHE A 124 -11.88 0.57 -10.48
CA PHE A 124 -11.23 1.04 -9.26
C PHE A 124 -11.83 0.45 -7.95
N PRO A 125 -13.16 0.35 -7.77
CA PRO A 125 -13.73 -0.13 -6.50
C PRO A 125 -13.31 -1.57 -6.17
N ALA A 126 -13.18 -2.43 -7.18
CA ALA A 126 -12.77 -3.82 -6.99
C ALA A 126 -11.28 -3.89 -6.58
N ILE A 127 -10.42 -3.11 -7.22
CA ILE A 127 -8.99 -3.04 -6.90
C ILE A 127 -8.78 -2.46 -5.49
N ALA A 128 -9.50 -1.38 -5.16
CA ALA A 128 -9.49 -0.76 -3.85
C ALA A 128 -9.94 -1.75 -2.77
N ALA A 129 -11.01 -2.51 -3.03
CA ALA A 129 -11.52 -3.51 -2.09
C ALA A 129 -10.47 -4.60 -1.81
N GLU A 130 -9.82 -5.16 -2.84
CA GLU A 130 -8.81 -6.20 -2.64
C GLU A 130 -7.55 -5.68 -1.95
N THR A 131 -7.10 -4.47 -2.31
CA THR A 131 -5.97 -3.83 -1.63
C THR A 131 -6.29 -3.62 -0.15
N PHE A 132 -7.46 -3.05 0.14
CA PHE A 132 -7.90 -2.76 1.49
C PHE A 132 -8.12 -4.02 2.32
N GLN A 133 -8.78 -5.05 1.76
CA GLN A 133 -8.99 -6.32 2.43
C GLN A 133 -7.68 -7.06 2.71
N GLY A 134 -6.74 -7.06 1.75
CA GLY A 134 -5.41 -7.64 1.97
C GLY A 134 -4.70 -6.97 3.14
N ALA A 135 -4.71 -5.64 3.19
CA ALA A 135 -4.11 -4.89 4.28
C ALA A 135 -4.80 -5.20 5.63
N LEU A 136 -6.13 -5.13 5.69
CA LEU A 136 -6.88 -5.41 6.91
C LEU A 136 -6.65 -6.83 7.43
N ARG A 137 -6.63 -7.86 6.58
CA ARG A 137 -6.35 -9.24 7.02
C ARG A 137 -4.98 -9.37 7.70
N ALA A 138 -3.97 -8.68 7.17
CA ALA A 138 -2.64 -8.67 7.79
C ALA A 138 -2.65 -7.93 9.15
N LEU A 139 -3.33 -6.80 9.24
CA LEU A 139 -3.43 -6.01 10.47
C LEU A 139 -4.22 -6.76 11.56
N SER A 140 -5.32 -7.42 11.22
CA SER A 140 -6.15 -8.20 12.16
C SER A 140 -5.41 -9.39 12.77
N GLY A 141 -4.35 -9.90 12.12
CA GLY A 141 -3.50 -10.96 12.65
C GLY A 141 -2.45 -10.48 13.66
N SER A 142 -2.31 -9.16 13.86
CA SER A 142 -1.29 -8.58 14.73
C SER A 142 -1.81 -8.32 16.15
N PRO A 143 -1.01 -8.59 17.19
CA PRO A 143 -1.38 -8.25 18.57
C PRO A 143 -1.19 -6.75 18.89
N LEU A 144 -0.69 -5.96 17.96
CA LEU A 144 -0.32 -4.56 18.18
C LEU A 144 -1.49 -3.60 17.90
N ASP A 145 -1.43 -2.43 18.52
CA ASP A 145 -2.21 -1.28 18.05
C ASP A 145 -1.56 -0.70 16.79
N LEU A 146 -2.36 -0.57 15.72
CA LEU A 146 -1.90 -0.25 14.38
C LEU A 146 -2.73 0.87 13.76
N ASP A 147 -2.06 1.83 13.15
CA ASP A 147 -2.66 2.88 12.33
C ASP A 147 -2.40 2.55 10.84
N LEU A 148 -3.45 2.42 10.04
CA LEU A 148 -3.39 2.32 8.58
C LEU A 148 -4.00 3.59 7.98
N THR A 149 -3.28 4.26 7.08
CA THR A 149 -3.83 5.34 6.25
C THR A 149 -3.88 4.91 4.79
N MET A 150 -5.08 4.83 4.23
CA MET A 150 -5.29 4.60 2.80
C MET A 150 -5.36 5.95 2.09
N CYS A 151 -4.55 6.10 1.05
CA CYS A 151 -4.37 7.36 0.35
C CYS A 151 -4.91 7.25 -1.07
N GLU A 152 -5.77 8.18 -1.47
CA GLU A 152 -6.22 8.29 -2.85
C GLU A 152 -6.36 9.77 -3.26
N PRO A 153 -5.34 10.35 -3.90
CA PRO A 153 -5.34 11.77 -4.25
C PRO A 153 -6.17 12.11 -5.50
N ASP A 154 -6.63 11.13 -6.27
CA ASP A 154 -7.53 11.38 -7.39
C ASP A 154 -8.96 11.66 -6.88
N PRO A 155 -9.50 12.88 -7.08
CA PRO A 155 -10.83 13.24 -6.58
C PRO A 155 -11.95 12.42 -7.23
N ALA A 156 -11.72 11.81 -8.40
CA ALA A 156 -12.70 10.92 -9.02
C ALA A 156 -12.77 9.56 -8.31
N CYS A 157 -11.68 9.12 -7.67
CA CYS A 157 -11.59 7.81 -7.04
C CYS A 157 -11.70 7.85 -5.51
N TYR A 158 -11.40 8.98 -4.87
CA TYR A 158 -11.50 9.10 -3.41
C TYR A 158 -12.90 8.74 -2.86
N PRO A 159 -14.03 9.21 -3.44
CA PRO A 159 -15.36 8.80 -2.97
C PRO A 159 -15.61 7.29 -3.10
N GLU A 160 -15.06 6.65 -4.14
CA GLU A 160 -15.15 5.20 -4.33
C GLU A 160 -14.34 4.44 -3.27
N LEU A 161 -13.16 4.95 -2.88
CA LEU A 161 -12.36 4.39 -1.80
C LEU A 161 -13.11 4.48 -0.47
N VAL A 162 -13.74 5.62 -0.18
CA VAL A 162 -14.57 5.81 1.04
C VAL A 162 -15.69 4.77 1.07
N ALA A 163 -16.46 4.65 -0.01
CA ALA A 163 -17.56 3.69 -0.10
C ALA A 163 -17.09 2.23 0.07
N VAL A 164 -15.91 1.89 -0.46
CA VAL A 164 -15.29 0.57 -0.28
C VAL A 164 -14.88 0.33 1.17
N ALA A 165 -14.23 1.31 1.80
CA ALA A 165 -13.77 1.20 3.17
C ALA A 165 -14.94 1.05 4.15
N GLU A 166 -15.97 1.89 4.02
CA GLU A 166 -17.20 1.79 4.80
C GLU A 166 -17.83 0.40 4.66
N ARG A 167 -18.06 -0.08 3.44
CA ARG A 167 -18.63 -1.41 3.20
C ARG A 167 -17.78 -2.53 3.80
N THR A 168 -16.45 -2.40 3.78
CA THR A 168 -15.55 -3.44 4.28
C THR A 168 -15.49 -3.46 5.80
N VAL A 169 -15.44 -2.30 6.45
CA VAL A 169 -15.40 -2.16 7.91
C VAL A 169 -16.76 -2.49 8.53
N PHE A 170 -17.87 -1.95 7.99
CA PHE A 170 -19.21 -2.17 8.54
C PHE A 170 -19.76 -3.58 8.34
N ARG A 171 -19.24 -4.36 7.36
CA ARG A 171 -19.62 -5.76 7.17
C ARG A 171 -18.98 -6.74 8.18
N ARG A 172 -18.10 -6.26 9.06
CA ARG A 172 -17.43 -7.09 10.08
C ARG A 172 -17.78 -6.64 11.51
N PRO A 173 -19.04 -6.76 11.96
CA PRO A 173 -19.44 -6.41 13.32
C PRO A 173 -18.77 -7.28 14.41
N GLU A 174 -18.16 -8.42 14.03
CA GLU A 174 -17.46 -9.32 14.96
C GLU A 174 -15.99 -8.95 15.21
N GLU A 175 -15.35 -8.15 14.35
CA GLU A 175 -14.00 -7.62 14.57
C GLU A 175 -14.05 -6.39 15.47
N ARG A 176 -14.37 -6.60 16.76
CA ARG A 176 -14.30 -5.60 17.83
C ARG A 176 -12.87 -5.07 17.94
N GLY A 177 -12.52 -4.06 17.16
CA GLY A 177 -11.18 -3.49 17.21
C GLY A 177 -10.77 -2.63 16.03
N VAL A 178 -11.57 -2.50 14.97
CA VAL A 178 -11.29 -1.63 13.83
C VAL A 178 -12.12 -0.33 13.93
N SER A 179 -11.47 0.83 13.92
CA SER A 179 -12.13 2.14 13.78
C SER A 179 -11.83 2.74 12.41
N LEU A 180 -12.79 3.45 11.82
CA LEU A 180 -12.63 4.14 10.53
C LEU A 180 -12.80 5.65 10.74
N GLU A 181 -11.80 6.41 10.30
CA GLU A 181 -11.76 7.86 10.27
C GLU A 181 -11.67 8.31 8.80
N VAL A 182 -12.58 9.17 8.37
CA VAL A 182 -12.60 9.71 7.00
C VAL A 182 -12.23 11.19 7.07
N GLU A 183 -11.18 11.59 6.37
CA GLU A 183 -10.89 13.02 6.19
C GLU A 183 -11.91 13.62 5.21
N VAL A 184 -12.61 14.67 5.66
CA VAL A 184 -13.60 15.43 4.88
C VAL A 184 -12.92 16.59 4.18
#